data_AF-A0A5C7K528-F1
#
_entry.id   AF-A0A5C7K528-F1
#
_cell.length_a   1.000
_cell.length_b   1.000
_cell.length_c   1.000
_cell.angle_alpha   90.00
_cell.angle_beta   90.00
_cell.angle_gamma   90.00
#
_symmetry.space_group_name_H-M   'P 1'
#
loop_
_entity.id
_entity.type
_entity.pdbx_description
1 polymer ?
#
loop_
_entity_poly.entity_id
_entity_poly.type
_entity_poly.pdbx_seq_one_letter_code
_entity_poly.pdbx_strand_id
1 'polypeptide(L)'
;PRRVLTDLRRGRWVVQAELDLHGLTRDEARSALAHFLHDALENGYRCVRLIHGKGLGSPGREPVLKHLSRGWLMQREEILAFCQARPHDGGEGALLVLLRNPNRKPADLRQRSGG
;
A
#
# COMPACT_ATOMS: atom_id res chain seq x y z
N PRO A 1 -16.74 0.44 2.20
CA PRO A 1 -15.72 -0.13 1.28
C PRO A 1 -15.52 0.67 -0.03
N ARG A 2 -16.56 0.90 -0.85
CA ARG A 2 -16.43 1.60 -2.14
C ARG A 2 -15.90 3.04 -2.04
N ARG A 3 -16.29 3.79 -0.99
CA ARG A 3 -15.77 5.16 -0.76
C ARG A 3 -14.28 5.18 -0.46
N VAL A 4 -13.78 4.31 0.42
CA VAL A 4 -12.36 4.26 0.82
C VAL A 4 -11.42 4.09 -0.37
N LEU A 5 -11.68 3.12 -1.24
CA LEU A 5 -10.87 2.90 -2.44
C LEU A 5 -10.99 4.04 -3.45
N THR A 6 -12.17 4.67 -3.54
CA THR A 6 -12.38 5.87 -4.36
C THR A 6 -11.60 7.07 -3.81
N ASP A 7 -11.57 7.24 -2.49
CA ASP A 7 -10.82 8.29 -1.79
C ASP A 7 -9.32 8.11 -2.00
N LEU A 8 -8.83 6.87 -1.89
CA LEU A 8 -7.45 6.52 -2.13
C LEU A 8 -7.03 6.82 -3.56
N ARG A 9 -7.81 6.40 -4.56
CA ARG A 9 -7.54 6.70 -5.98
C ARG A 9 -7.55 8.20 -6.29
N ARG A 10 -8.37 8.97 -5.58
CA ARG A 10 -8.43 10.44 -5.72
C ARG A 10 -7.30 11.17 -4.97
N GLY A 11 -6.45 10.45 -4.24
CA GLY A 11 -5.35 11.03 -3.46
C GLY A 11 -5.82 11.84 -2.26
N ARG A 12 -6.95 11.46 -1.65
CA ARG A 12 -7.47 12.12 -0.44
C ARG A 12 -6.71 11.73 0.84
N TRP A 13 -5.71 10.86 0.72
CA TRP A 13 -4.88 10.41 1.82
C TRP A 13 -3.47 10.94 1.62
N VAL A 14 -2.89 11.50 2.69
CA VAL A 14 -1.49 11.96 2.70
C VAL A 14 -0.60 10.75 2.85
N VAL A 15 0.38 10.59 1.95
CA VAL A 15 1.42 9.56 2.07
C VAL A 15 2.35 9.94 3.22
N GLN A 16 2.54 9.03 4.16
CA GLN A 16 3.30 9.26 5.39
C GLN A 16 4.67 8.57 5.38
N ALA A 17 4.81 7.52 4.58
CA ALA A 17 6.07 6.81 4.40
C ALA A 17 6.09 6.10 3.04
N GLU A 18 7.29 5.71 2.60
CA GLU A 18 7.49 4.96 1.36
C GLU A 18 8.53 3.85 1.51
N LEU A 19 8.36 2.81 0.70
CA LEU A 19 9.31 1.72 0.53
C LEU A 19 9.64 1.54 -0.93
N ASP A 20 10.93 1.55 -1.28
CA ASP A 20 11.43 1.19 -2.60
C ASP A 20 11.89 -0.27 -2.61
N LEU A 21 11.31 -1.05 -3.51
CA LEU A 21 11.64 -2.46 -3.76
C LEU A 21 12.38 -2.65 -5.09
N HIS A 22 12.63 -1.58 -5.85
CA HIS A 22 13.29 -1.69 -7.15
C HIS A 22 14.66 -2.36 -7.01
N GLY A 23 14.86 -3.42 -7.81
CA GLY A 23 16.14 -4.12 -7.90
C GLY A 23 16.32 -5.19 -6.84
N LEU A 24 15.43 -5.25 -5.85
CA LEU A 24 15.43 -6.32 -4.87
C LEU A 24 15.00 -7.65 -5.51
N THR A 25 15.60 -8.72 -5.04
CA THR A 25 15.10 -10.08 -5.28
C THR A 25 13.74 -10.26 -4.60
N ARG A 26 13.05 -11.35 -4.96
CA ARG A 26 11.77 -11.71 -4.36
C ARG A 26 11.84 -11.77 -2.82
N ASP A 27 12.88 -12.39 -2.27
CA ASP A 27 12.97 -12.66 -0.82
C ASP A 27 13.40 -11.41 -0.03
N GLU A 28 14.29 -10.59 -0.60
CA GLU A 28 14.63 -9.27 -0.05
C GLU A 28 13.41 -8.37 -0.04
N ALA A 29 12.68 -8.29 -1.16
CA ALA A 29 11.49 -7.46 -1.27
C ALA A 29 10.38 -7.89 -0.30
N ARG A 30 10.19 -9.21 -0.12
CA ARG A 30 9.21 -9.74 0.82
C ARG A 30 9.57 -9.38 2.27
N SER A 31 10.83 -9.52 2.62
CA SER A 31 11.33 -9.19 3.97
C SER A 31 11.24 -7.69 4.24
N ALA A 32 11.67 -6.86 3.29
CA ALA A 32 11.58 -5.41 3.38
C ALA A 32 10.13 -4.92 3.53
N LEU A 33 9.19 -5.49 2.75
CA LEU A 33 7.77 -5.16 2.87
C LEU A 33 7.21 -5.53 4.25
N ALA A 34 7.60 -6.68 4.80
CA ALA A 34 7.13 -7.11 6.11
C ALA A 34 7.60 -6.15 7.22
N HIS A 35 8.88 -5.79 7.24
CA HIS A 35 9.42 -4.83 8.20
C HIS A 35 8.78 -3.45 8.05
N PHE A 36 8.68 -2.95 6.81
CA PHE A 36 8.07 -1.66 6.55
C PHE A 36 6.61 -1.55 7.01
N LEU A 37 5.80 -2.58 6.78
CA LEU A 37 4.41 -2.61 7.24
C LEU A 37 4.33 -2.64 8.77
N HIS A 38 5.21 -3.40 9.42
CA HIS A 38 5.30 -3.42 10.88
C HIS A 38 5.65 -2.01 11.42
N ASP A 39 6.71 -1.39 10.92
CA ASP A 39 7.13 -0.05 11.35
C ASP A 39 6.05 0.99 11.07
N ALA A 40 5.37 0.92 9.92
CA ALA A 40 4.28 1.83 9.60
C ALA A 40 3.10 1.71 10.57
N LEU A 41 2.79 0.50 11.03
CA LEU A 41 1.76 0.28 12.04
C LEU A 41 2.17 0.83 13.41
N GLU A 42 3.41 0.57 13.85
CA GLU A 42 3.95 1.09 15.11
C GLU A 42 3.97 2.63 15.14
N ASN A 43 4.27 3.26 14.00
CA ASN A 43 4.22 4.73 13.85
C ASN A 43 2.79 5.28 13.65
N GLY A 44 1.76 4.43 13.63
CA GLY A 44 0.37 4.83 13.44
C GLY A 44 0.07 5.40 12.04
N TYR A 45 0.89 5.09 11.04
CA TYR A 45 0.68 5.53 9.68
C TYR A 45 -0.56 4.88 9.06
N ARG A 46 -1.24 5.65 8.23
CA ARG A 46 -2.50 5.26 7.59
C ARG A 46 -2.30 5.04 6.11
N CYS A 47 -1.57 5.91 5.43
CA CYS A 47 -1.31 5.75 4.00
C CYS A 47 0.19 5.76 3.73
N VAL A 48 0.64 4.72 3.04
CA VAL A 48 2.04 4.52 2.66
C VAL A 48 2.13 4.22 1.17
N ARG A 49 3.31 4.43 0.60
CA ARG A 49 3.59 4.17 -0.82
C ARG A 49 4.57 3.01 -0.95
N LEU A 50 4.26 2.08 -1.84
CA LEU A 50 5.13 0.96 -2.20
C LEU A 50 5.60 1.11 -3.65
N ILE A 51 6.90 1.30 -3.87
CA ILE A 51 7.50 1.46 -5.19
C ILE A 51 8.10 0.11 -5.57
N HIS A 52 7.48 -0.59 -6.51
CA HIS A 52 7.95 -1.91 -6.98
C HIS A 52 8.66 -1.84 -8.34
N GLY A 53 8.78 -0.64 -8.90
CA GLY A 53 9.37 -0.40 -10.21
C GLY A 53 8.49 -0.88 -11.38
N LYS A 54 8.88 -0.51 -12.60
CA LYS A 54 8.18 -0.88 -13.84
C LYS A 54 8.68 -2.18 -14.46
N GLY A 55 9.69 -2.83 -13.86
CA GLY A 55 10.33 -4.03 -14.42
C GLY A 55 11.37 -3.76 -15.50
N LEU A 56 11.82 -2.52 -15.73
CA LEU A 56 12.76 -2.23 -16.82
C LEU A 56 14.16 -2.83 -16.60
N GLY A 57 14.56 -3.06 -15.34
CA GLY A 57 15.85 -3.64 -14.96
C GLY A 57 15.83 -5.14 -14.62
N SER A 58 14.68 -5.82 -14.75
CA SER A 58 14.57 -7.25 -14.47
C SER A 58 14.89 -8.10 -15.70
N PRO A 59 15.27 -9.38 -15.52
CA PRO A 59 15.38 -10.33 -16.63
C PRO A 59 14.08 -10.36 -17.46
N GLY A 60 14.21 -10.25 -18.79
CA GLY A 60 13.05 -10.20 -19.68
C GLY A 60 12.24 -8.89 -19.64
N ARG A 61 12.68 -7.88 -18.87
CA ARG A 61 11.97 -6.60 -18.63
C ARG A 61 10.57 -6.78 -18.05
N GLU A 62 10.38 -7.84 -17.24
CA GLU A 62 9.10 -8.16 -16.64
C GLU A 62 8.90 -7.51 -15.27
N PRO A 63 7.72 -6.93 -14.98
CA PRO A 63 7.43 -6.34 -13.68
C PRO A 63 7.10 -7.43 -12.64
N VAL A 64 8.07 -8.26 -12.28
CA VAL A 64 7.90 -9.40 -11.35
C VAL A 64 7.34 -8.91 -10.00
N LEU A 65 7.95 -7.88 -9.41
CA LEU A 65 7.52 -7.34 -8.12
C LEU A 65 6.15 -6.65 -8.17
N LYS A 66 5.66 -6.21 -9.34
CA LYS A 66 4.31 -5.64 -9.49
C LYS A 66 3.23 -6.65 -9.10
N HIS A 67 3.38 -7.88 -9.54
CA HIS A 67 2.40 -8.95 -9.28
C HIS A 67 2.57 -9.51 -7.87
N LEU A 68 3.81 -9.78 -7.46
CA LEU A 68 4.11 -10.32 -6.13
C LEU A 68 3.66 -9.38 -5.01
N SER A 69 3.98 -8.08 -5.12
CA SER A 69 3.61 -7.09 -4.10
C SER A 69 2.10 -7.03 -3.88
N ARG A 70 1.31 -7.08 -4.96
CA ARG A 70 -0.16 -7.14 -4.85
C ARG A 70 -0.62 -8.41 -4.15
N GLY A 71 -0.05 -9.56 -4.52
CA GLY A 71 -0.33 -10.85 -3.89
C GLY A 71 -0.06 -10.84 -2.38
N TRP A 72 1.09 -10.30 -1.97
CA TRP A 72 1.44 -10.18 -0.56
C TRP A 72 0.50 -9.23 0.20
N LEU A 73 0.18 -8.06 -0.36
CA LEU A 73 -0.75 -7.13 0.28
C LEU A 73 -2.16 -7.71 0.46
N MET A 74 -2.64 -8.54 -0.46
CA MET A 74 -3.95 -9.21 -0.32
C MET A 74 -3.99 -10.23 0.83
N GLN A 75 -2.84 -10.76 1.26
CA GLN A 75 -2.73 -11.74 2.35
C GLN A 75 -2.59 -11.08 3.72
N ARG A 76 -2.53 -9.75 3.79
CA ARG A 76 -2.27 -8.99 5.02
C ARG A 76 -3.57 -8.41 5.56
N GLU A 77 -3.94 -8.81 6.78
CA GLU A 77 -5.17 -8.37 7.43
C GLU A 77 -5.13 -6.87 7.77
N GLU A 78 -3.95 -6.34 8.06
CA GLU A 78 -3.70 -4.93 8.36
C GLU A 78 -3.94 -4.00 7.16
N ILE A 79 -4.09 -4.53 5.95
CA ILE A 79 -4.35 -3.74 4.74
C ILE A 79 -5.86 -3.52 4.58
N LEU A 80 -6.27 -2.26 4.50
CA LEU A 80 -7.66 -1.88 4.28
C LEU A 80 -7.98 -1.76 2.78
N ALA A 81 -7.07 -1.19 2.00
CA ALA A 81 -7.20 -1.03 0.56
C ALA A 81 -5.83 -0.70 -0.06
N PHE A 82 -5.67 -0.98 -1.36
CA PHE A 82 -4.54 -0.46 -2.13
C PHE A 82 -4.96 -0.21 -3.58
N CYS A 83 -4.26 0.70 -4.26
CA CYS A 83 -4.45 0.94 -5.68
C CYS A 83 -3.14 1.34 -6.35
N GLN A 84 -3.10 1.31 -7.68
CA GLN A 84 -2.00 1.93 -8.43
C GLN A 84 -1.89 3.40 -8.04
N ALA A 85 -0.67 3.88 -7.90
CA ALA A 85 -0.38 5.29 -7.69
C ALA A 85 -0.78 6.12 -8.92
N ARG A 86 -1.03 7.41 -8.73
CA ARG A 86 -1.24 8.36 -9.84
C ARG A 86 0.07 8.56 -10.61
N PRO A 87 0.04 9.07 -11.87
CA PRO A 87 1.26 9.27 -12.65
C PRO A 87 2.35 10.08 -11.93
N HIS A 88 1.99 11.17 -11.26
CA HIS A 88 2.94 11.99 -10.47
C HIS A 88 3.42 11.32 -9.18
N ASP A 89 2.74 10.26 -8.72
CA ASP A 89 3.07 9.50 -7.52
C ASP A 89 3.85 8.21 -7.83
N GLY A 90 4.27 7.99 -9.08
CA GLY A 90 5.00 6.79 -9.54
C GLY A 90 4.23 5.88 -10.51
N GLY A 91 2.93 6.16 -10.73
CA GLY A 91 2.10 5.51 -11.74
C GLY A 91 2.08 3.98 -11.60
N GLU A 92 2.27 3.28 -12.72
CA GLU A 92 2.29 1.81 -12.75
C GLU A 92 3.42 1.17 -11.95
N GLY A 93 4.46 1.91 -11.57
CA GLY A 93 5.59 1.41 -10.78
C GLY A 93 5.37 1.48 -9.28
N ALA A 94 4.22 1.97 -8.82
CA ALA A 94 3.94 2.16 -7.41
C ALA A 94 2.49 1.87 -7.03
N LEU A 95 2.30 1.54 -5.75
CA LEU A 95 1.01 1.37 -5.10
C LEU A 95 0.85 2.39 -3.98
N LEU A 96 -0.34 2.96 -3.86
CA LEU A 96 -0.80 3.55 -2.60
C LEU A 96 -1.47 2.47 -1.77
N VAL A 97 -1.06 2.36 -0.52
CA VAL A 97 -1.51 1.35 0.43
C VAL A 97 -2.12 2.04 1.64
N LEU A 98 -3.33 1.64 2.00
CA LEU A 98 -4.06 2.16 3.14
C LEU A 98 -4.11 1.08 4.24
N LEU A 99 -3.52 1.40 5.38
CA LEU A 99 -3.48 0.55 6.57
C LEU A 99 -4.75 0.75 7.41
N ARG A 100 -5.18 -0.33 8.07
CA ARG A 100 -6.19 -0.28 9.12
C ARG A 100 -5.66 0.58 10.25
N ASN A 101 -6.58 1.32 10.89
CA ASN A 101 -6.22 2.07 12.07
C ASN A 101 -6.22 1.12 13.28
N PRO A 102 -5.08 0.84 13.94
CA PRO A 102 -5.08 0.04 15.16
C PRO A 102 -5.88 0.71 16.29
N ASN A 103 -6.00 2.05 16.27
CA ASN A 103 -6.68 2.83 17.32
C ASN A 103 -8.18 3.06 17.09
N ARG A 104 -8.79 2.54 16.03
CA ARG A 104 -10.23 2.74 15.79
C ARG A 104 -11.04 1.58 16.37
N LYS A 105 -11.64 1.79 17.55
CA LYS A 105 -12.58 0.83 18.15
C LYS A 105 -13.75 0.54 17.19
N PRO A 106 -14.23 -0.71 17.07
CA PRO A 106 -15.33 -1.10 16.18
C PRO A 106 -16.66 -0.34 16.37
N ALA A 107 -16.87 0.33 17.51
CA ALA A 107 -18.09 1.07 17.84
C ALA A 107 -18.30 2.36 17.03
N ASP A 108 -17.25 2.91 16.42
CA ASP A 108 -17.26 4.21 15.73
C ASP A 108 -17.81 4.14 14.28
N LEU A 109 -18.31 2.96 13.86
CA LEU A 109 -18.90 2.75 12.53
C LEU A 109 -20.45 2.80 12.53
N ARG A 110 -21.10 2.89 13.70
CA ARG A 110 -22.57 2.84 13.84
C ARG A 110 -23.25 4.21 14.03
N GLN A 111 -22.54 5.32 14.09
CA GLN A 111 -23.12 6.63 14.46
C GLN A 111 -23.01 7.72 13.37
N ARG A 112 -23.08 7.37 12.09
CA ARG A 112 -23.19 8.37 11.00
C ARG A 112 -24.31 8.03 10.02
N SER A 113 -25.51 7.93 10.57
CA SER A 113 -26.79 8.06 9.87
C SER A 113 -27.77 8.69 10.85
N GLY A 114 -27.77 10.02 10.94
CA GLY A 114 -28.60 10.77 11.88
C GLY A 114 -28.13 12.21 11.99
N GLY A 115 -28.74 13.07 11.19
CA GLY A 115 -28.46 14.50 11.04
C GLY A 115 -29.20 14.99 9.82
#